data_AF-A0A8H7N1U8-F1
#
_entry.id   AF-A0A8H7N1U8-F1
#
_cell.length_a   1.000
_cell.length_b   1.000
_cell.length_c   1.000
_cell.angle_alpha   90.00
_cell.angle_beta   90.00
_cell.angle_gamma   90.00
#
_symmetry.space_group_name_H-M   'P 1'
#
loop_
_entity.id
_entity.type
_entity.pdbx_description
1 polymer ?
#
loop_
_entity_poly.entity_id
_entity_poly.type
_entity_poly.pdbx_seq_one_letter_code
_entity_poly.pdbx_strand_id
1 'polypeptide(L)'
;MAATTLNPNGPIDLDAGFHQRPSEDACSQPDQRKPPVLFGNDKKIEDTRYLTPCYLDMPIEELRRRYWQDGVLWVKGLLDPVMINEFRAKYLSMVNEGTGMLKPGTDPVEGIFSGEDWRNYLLPGAVRVAAGLPDEGPFVENAIRSHHCQEYLDSRTKLGAGSSPLCAVPGGETTPVHYDQIFLRAGPPTSITAWVPIGDVEVEGGGLIYLDRAHEIGVNYEQDFSKRNADLSDEERISAFNRNMEKGGWLDKNASRFGEQWSRGWLVGEYEAGDVVFHTPYTIHAGAKTNLQADALEYQQTFVLSTSQSLTMSDGPSWLIRNMIQTLLGSQPEGNSC
;
A
#
# COMPACT_ATOMS: atom_id res chain seq x y z
N MET A 1 -39.23 13.60 2.32
CA MET A 1 -37.92 13.00 2.61
C MET A 1 -36.88 14.02 2.21
N ALA A 2 -36.28 14.70 3.18
CA ALA A 2 -35.33 15.78 2.94
C ALA A 2 -33.96 15.16 2.63
N ALA A 3 -33.35 15.58 1.52
CA ALA A 3 -31.99 15.22 1.18
C ALA A 3 -31.03 15.91 2.15
N THR A 4 -30.25 15.12 2.89
CA THR A 4 -29.23 15.64 3.80
C THR A 4 -28.04 16.11 2.95
N THR A 5 -27.90 17.42 2.80
CA THR A 5 -26.71 18.05 2.21
C THR A 5 -25.57 18.00 3.23
N LEU A 6 -24.49 17.28 2.91
CA LEU A 6 -23.25 17.30 3.69
C LEU A 6 -22.60 18.69 3.60
N ASN A 7 -22.22 19.26 4.74
CA ASN A 7 -21.59 20.57 4.86
C ASN A 7 -20.14 20.50 4.33
N PRO A 8 -19.77 21.31 3.31
CA PRO A 8 -18.44 21.23 2.68
C PRO A 8 -17.26 21.63 3.59
N ASN A 9 -17.51 22.18 4.79
CA ASN A 9 -16.46 22.67 5.71
C ASN A 9 -16.63 22.18 7.17
N GLY A 10 -17.38 21.10 7.42
CA GLY A 10 -17.48 20.49 8.75
C GLY A 10 -16.40 19.41 8.99
N PRO A 11 -16.05 19.08 10.25
CA PRO A 11 -15.29 17.87 10.52
C PRO A 11 -16.02 16.69 9.88
N ILE A 12 -15.29 15.84 9.13
CA ILE A 12 -15.85 14.69 8.43
C ILE A 12 -16.51 13.81 9.50
N ASP A 13 -17.83 13.75 9.47
CA ASP A 13 -18.62 12.84 10.28
C ASP A 13 -18.41 11.44 9.71
N LEU A 14 -17.37 10.75 10.19
CA LEU A 14 -17.08 9.37 9.80
C LEU A 14 -18.31 8.49 10.07
N ASP A 15 -19.10 8.77 11.11
CA ASP A 15 -20.27 7.96 11.50
C ASP A 15 -21.44 8.09 10.51
N ALA A 16 -21.53 9.18 9.75
CA ALA A 16 -22.65 9.42 8.83
C ALA A 16 -22.70 8.50 7.59
N GLY A 17 -21.62 7.77 7.28
CA GLY A 17 -21.53 6.90 6.11
C GLY A 17 -21.75 5.40 6.37
N PHE A 18 -21.74 4.94 7.62
CA PHE A 18 -21.52 3.52 7.92
C PHE A 18 -22.76 2.61 7.95
N HIS A 19 -23.97 3.12 7.72
CA HIS A 19 -25.17 2.36 8.08
C HIS A 19 -25.93 1.62 6.98
N GLN A 20 -25.56 1.70 5.70
CA GLN A 20 -26.17 0.84 4.68
C GLN A 20 -25.17 0.51 3.57
N ARG A 21 -24.97 -0.80 3.30
CA ARG A 21 -24.34 -1.32 2.08
C ARG A 21 -25.07 -0.67 0.89
N PRO A 22 -24.44 0.20 0.09
CA PRO A 22 -25.03 0.63 -1.17
C PRO A 22 -25.27 -0.63 -2.00
N SER A 23 -26.46 -0.77 -2.58
CA SER A 23 -26.70 -1.79 -3.60
C SER A 23 -25.60 -1.68 -4.66
N GLU A 24 -25.09 -2.82 -5.15
CA GLU A 24 -24.10 -2.88 -6.24
C GLU A 24 -24.38 -1.76 -7.27
N ASP A 25 -23.37 -0.91 -7.51
CA ASP A 25 -23.49 0.26 -8.38
C ASP A 25 -24.11 -0.17 -9.73
N ALA A 26 -25.35 0.25 -9.99
CA ALA A 26 -26.07 -0.04 -11.23
C ALA A 26 -25.40 0.56 -12.49
N CYS A 27 -24.31 1.30 -12.32
CA CYS A 27 -23.54 1.96 -13.37
C CYS A 27 -22.23 1.22 -13.73
N SER A 28 -21.81 0.25 -12.92
CA SER A 28 -20.62 -0.54 -13.20
C SER A 28 -21.04 -1.80 -13.95
N GLN A 29 -20.72 -1.89 -15.24
CA GLN A 29 -20.87 -3.16 -15.97
C GLN A 29 -20.12 -4.25 -15.19
N PRO A 30 -20.73 -5.41 -14.91
CA PRO A 30 -20.06 -6.48 -14.21
C PRO A 30 -18.80 -6.87 -14.97
N ASP A 31 -17.66 -6.89 -14.28
CA ASP A 31 -16.40 -7.33 -14.86
C ASP A 31 -16.56 -8.77 -15.35
N GLN A 32 -16.50 -8.95 -16.68
CA GLN A 32 -16.71 -10.25 -17.32
C GLN A 32 -15.46 -11.14 -17.27
N ARG A 33 -14.34 -10.63 -16.73
CA ARG A 33 -13.13 -11.43 -16.57
C ARG A 33 -13.36 -12.55 -15.55
N LYS A 34 -12.61 -13.64 -15.72
CA LYS A 34 -12.56 -14.69 -14.71
C LYS A 34 -11.95 -14.10 -13.43
N PRO A 35 -12.45 -14.48 -12.24
CA PRO A 35 -11.84 -14.08 -10.98
C PRO A 35 -10.32 -14.38 -10.95
N PRO A 36 -9.49 -13.44 -10.47
CA PRO A 36 -8.05 -13.65 -10.38
C PRO A 36 -7.70 -14.78 -9.42
N VAL A 37 -6.68 -15.58 -9.71
CA VAL A 37 -6.25 -16.64 -8.79
C VAL A 37 -5.13 -16.11 -7.90
N LEU A 38 -5.37 -16.05 -6.59
CA LEU A 38 -4.40 -15.54 -5.61
C LEU A 38 -4.14 -16.57 -4.52
N PHE A 39 -2.96 -16.48 -3.92
CA PHE A 39 -2.53 -17.33 -2.80
C PHE A 39 -2.07 -16.47 -1.63
N GLY A 40 -2.50 -16.83 -0.43
CA GLY A 40 -1.93 -16.33 0.82
C GLY A 40 -0.73 -17.18 1.24
N ASN A 41 -0.22 -16.91 2.44
CA ASN A 41 0.88 -17.71 3.01
C ASN A 41 0.51 -19.19 3.25
N ASP A 42 -0.77 -19.48 3.46
CA ASP A 42 -1.29 -20.81 3.79
C ASP A 42 -1.91 -21.54 2.58
N LYS A 43 -2.91 -20.92 1.95
CA LYS A 43 -3.74 -21.53 0.92
C LYS A 43 -4.18 -20.50 -0.12
N LYS A 44 -4.83 -21.01 -1.17
CA LYS A 44 -5.54 -20.21 -2.16
C LYS A 44 -6.57 -19.30 -1.47
N ILE A 45 -6.73 -18.08 -2.00
CA ILE A 45 -7.81 -17.16 -1.61
C ILE A 45 -9.02 -17.46 -2.50
N GLU A 46 -10.16 -17.80 -1.91
CA GLU A 46 -11.33 -18.29 -2.68
C GLU A 46 -12.20 -17.17 -3.26
N ASP A 47 -12.42 -16.08 -2.53
CA ASP A 47 -13.15 -14.90 -3.03
C ASP A 47 -12.16 -13.80 -3.41
N THR A 48 -11.92 -13.70 -4.71
CA THR A 48 -10.97 -12.77 -5.32
C THR A 48 -11.64 -12.04 -6.47
N ARG A 49 -11.39 -10.73 -6.59
CA ARG A 49 -11.95 -9.87 -7.63
C ARG A 49 -10.93 -8.85 -8.08
N TYR A 50 -11.16 -8.23 -9.23
CA TYR A 50 -10.33 -7.14 -9.70
C TYR A 50 -10.68 -5.83 -8.99
N LEU A 51 -9.67 -5.02 -8.68
CA LEU A 51 -9.85 -3.61 -8.40
C LEU A 51 -10.42 -2.92 -9.65
N THR A 52 -11.31 -1.96 -9.43
CA THR A 52 -11.83 -1.14 -10.54
C THR A 52 -10.84 -0.03 -10.84
N PRO A 53 -10.28 0.04 -12.07
CA PRO A 53 -9.36 1.10 -12.42
C PRO A 53 -10.07 2.45 -12.50
N CYS A 54 -9.37 3.50 -12.10
CA CYS A 54 -9.74 4.88 -12.28
C CYS A 54 -8.74 5.56 -13.22
N TYR A 55 -9.21 6.53 -13.98
CA TYR A 55 -8.42 7.23 -15.00
C TYR A 55 -8.39 8.73 -14.74
N LEU A 56 -7.37 9.41 -15.26
CA LEU A 56 -7.12 10.84 -15.01
C LEU A 56 -8.21 11.77 -15.56
N ASP A 57 -9.05 11.29 -16.48
CA ASP A 57 -10.18 12.02 -17.07
C ASP A 57 -11.49 11.84 -16.28
N MET A 58 -11.50 11.00 -15.25
CA MET A 58 -12.68 10.83 -14.40
C MET A 58 -12.98 12.11 -13.61
N PRO A 59 -14.27 12.48 -13.44
CA PRO A 59 -14.66 13.60 -12.59
C PRO A 59 -14.12 13.45 -11.17
N ILE A 60 -13.67 14.55 -10.61
CA ILE A 60 -12.96 14.51 -9.34
C ILE A 60 -13.85 14.15 -8.16
N GLU A 61 -15.12 14.52 -8.23
CA GLU A 61 -16.14 14.11 -7.29
C GLU A 61 -16.35 12.59 -7.30
N GLU A 62 -16.19 11.95 -8.46
CA GLU A 62 -16.29 10.49 -8.60
C GLU A 62 -15.06 9.80 -7.99
N LEU A 63 -13.85 10.32 -8.22
CA LEU A 63 -12.63 9.82 -7.58
C LEU A 63 -12.74 9.92 -6.05
N ARG A 64 -13.21 11.06 -5.55
CA ARG A 64 -13.44 11.27 -4.11
C ARG A 64 -14.51 10.32 -3.57
N ARG A 65 -15.64 10.17 -4.27
CA ARG A 65 -16.72 9.25 -3.87
C ARG A 65 -16.17 7.84 -3.73
N ARG A 66 -15.47 7.33 -4.75
CA ARG A 66 -14.89 5.98 -4.74
C ARG A 66 -13.87 5.80 -3.63
N TYR A 67 -12.96 6.75 -3.44
CA TYR A 67 -11.97 6.66 -2.36
C TYR A 67 -12.61 6.49 -0.98
N TRP A 68 -13.63 7.29 -0.66
CA TRP A 68 -14.32 7.21 0.64
C TRP A 68 -15.29 6.02 0.74
N GLN A 69 -15.91 5.62 -0.37
CA GLN A 69 -16.86 4.52 -0.39
C GLN A 69 -16.16 3.15 -0.35
N ASP A 70 -15.08 2.99 -1.11
CA ASP A 70 -14.38 1.72 -1.28
C ASP A 70 -13.17 1.60 -0.33
N GLY A 71 -12.65 2.73 0.17
CA GLY A 71 -11.46 2.81 1.02
C GLY A 71 -10.14 2.69 0.23
N VAL A 72 -10.20 2.33 -1.04
CA VAL A 72 -9.08 2.17 -1.96
C VAL A 72 -9.43 2.74 -3.32
N LEU A 73 -8.47 3.38 -3.98
CA LEU A 73 -8.60 3.99 -5.30
C LEU A 73 -7.37 3.66 -6.15
N TRP A 74 -7.54 2.83 -7.18
CA TRP A 74 -6.47 2.52 -8.13
C TRP A 74 -6.52 3.48 -9.32
N VAL A 75 -5.53 4.35 -9.46
CA VAL A 75 -5.42 5.34 -10.53
C VAL A 75 -4.37 4.89 -11.54
N LYS A 76 -4.80 4.69 -12.79
CA LYS A 76 -3.94 4.27 -13.90
C LYS A 76 -3.09 5.42 -14.43
N GLY A 77 -1.80 5.16 -14.66
CA GLY A 77 -0.91 6.08 -15.39
C GLY A 77 -0.78 7.49 -14.78
N LEU A 78 -0.84 7.62 -13.47
CA LEU A 78 -0.66 8.90 -12.77
C LEU A 78 0.79 9.41 -12.85
N LEU A 79 1.76 8.49 -12.94
CA LEU A 79 3.19 8.79 -13.02
C LEU A 79 3.74 8.38 -14.39
N ASP A 80 4.84 9.02 -14.80
CA ASP A 80 5.55 8.68 -16.03
C ASP A 80 6.20 7.29 -15.91
N PRO A 81 5.78 6.30 -16.73
CA PRO A 81 6.34 4.94 -16.69
C PRO A 81 7.84 4.90 -16.99
N VAL A 82 8.36 5.82 -17.81
CA VAL A 82 9.81 5.89 -18.12
C VAL A 82 10.58 6.25 -16.86
N MET A 83 10.10 7.24 -16.11
CA MET A 83 10.70 7.66 -14.84
C MET A 83 10.66 6.52 -13.80
N ILE A 84 9.56 5.78 -13.72
CA ILE A 84 9.43 4.63 -12.81
C ILE A 84 10.43 3.52 -13.18
N ASN A 85 10.57 3.19 -14.46
CA ASN A 85 11.50 2.15 -14.91
C ASN A 85 12.98 2.58 -14.79
N GLU A 86 13.30 3.86 -14.99
CA GLU A 86 14.63 4.39 -14.69
C GLU A 86 14.96 4.27 -13.20
N PHE A 87 14.00 4.55 -12.32
CA PHE A 87 14.15 4.33 -10.88
C PHE A 87 14.33 2.85 -10.57
N ARG A 88 13.51 1.96 -11.15
CA ARG A 88 13.61 0.50 -11.02
C ARG A 88 15.01 0.01 -11.34
N ALA A 89 15.55 0.38 -12.50
CA ALA A 89 16.87 -0.03 -12.95
C ALA A 89 17.98 0.36 -11.95
N LYS A 90 17.96 1.63 -11.51
CA LYS A 90 18.95 2.15 -10.54
C LYS A 90 18.83 1.48 -9.18
N TYR A 91 17.60 1.35 -8.68
CA TYR A 91 17.32 0.77 -7.39
C TYR A 91 17.74 -0.70 -7.34
N LEU A 92 17.33 -1.50 -8.34
CA LEU A 92 17.67 -2.92 -8.40
C LEU A 92 19.17 -3.14 -8.63
N SER A 93 19.84 -2.29 -9.40
CA SER A 93 21.31 -2.32 -9.50
C SER A 93 21.98 -2.14 -8.13
N MET A 94 21.54 -1.12 -7.39
CA MET A 94 22.08 -0.75 -6.07
C MET A 94 21.80 -1.80 -5.00
N VAL A 95 20.62 -2.45 -5.02
CA VAL A 95 20.33 -3.56 -4.11
C VAL A 95 21.09 -4.83 -4.51
N ASN A 96 21.32 -5.08 -5.80
CA ASN A 96 22.06 -6.26 -6.27
C ASN A 96 23.56 -6.22 -5.91
N GLU A 97 24.15 -5.03 -5.76
CA GLU A 97 25.57 -4.86 -5.41
C GLU A 97 25.94 -5.65 -4.14
N GLY A 98 26.74 -6.70 -4.33
CA GLY A 98 27.23 -7.55 -3.22
C GLY A 98 26.18 -8.48 -2.61
N THR A 99 24.92 -8.46 -3.05
CA THR A 99 23.85 -9.31 -2.52
C THR A 99 23.54 -10.52 -3.40
N GLY A 100 23.82 -10.42 -4.70
CA GLY A 100 23.46 -11.46 -5.68
C GLY A 100 21.96 -11.69 -5.75
N MET A 101 21.14 -10.68 -5.47
CA MET A 101 19.68 -10.78 -5.48
C MET A 101 19.12 -11.01 -6.89
N LEU A 102 19.76 -10.44 -7.91
CA LEU A 102 19.35 -10.57 -9.31
C LEU A 102 20.11 -11.67 -10.03
N LYS A 103 19.46 -12.31 -11.00
CA LYS A 103 20.07 -13.31 -11.88
C LYS A 103 21.27 -12.72 -12.62
N PRO A 104 22.45 -13.36 -12.57
CA PRO A 104 23.61 -12.88 -13.29
C PRO A 104 23.37 -12.80 -14.80
N GLY A 105 23.78 -11.69 -15.42
CA GLY A 105 23.70 -11.49 -16.87
C GLY A 105 22.37 -10.97 -17.40
N THR A 106 21.42 -10.62 -16.54
CA THR A 106 20.16 -9.96 -16.92
C THR A 106 20.24 -8.45 -16.68
N ASP A 107 19.37 -7.68 -17.34
CA ASP A 107 19.28 -6.24 -17.07
C ASP A 107 18.62 -6.03 -15.68
N PRO A 108 19.20 -5.22 -14.78
CA PRO A 108 18.58 -4.92 -13.50
C PRO A 108 17.14 -4.41 -13.60
N VAL A 109 16.76 -3.72 -14.69
CA VAL A 109 15.38 -3.25 -14.88
C VAL A 109 14.38 -4.39 -15.03
N GLU A 110 14.80 -5.55 -15.55
CA GLU A 110 13.96 -6.75 -15.65
C GLU A 110 13.68 -7.31 -14.24
N GLY A 111 14.63 -7.12 -13.32
CA GLY A 111 14.51 -7.55 -11.93
C GLY A 111 14.35 -9.06 -11.81
N ILE A 112 15.07 -9.86 -12.57
CA ILE A 112 14.93 -11.32 -12.54
C ILE A 112 15.57 -11.88 -11.26
N PHE A 113 14.84 -12.72 -10.49
CA PHE A 113 15.37 -13.28 -9.25
C PHE A 113 16.56 -14.22 -9.51
N SER A 114 17.57 -14.17 -8.65
CA SER A 114 18.71 -15.10 -8.73
C SER A 114 18.35 -16.55 -8.43
N GLY A 115 17.25 -16.80 -7.70
CA GLY A 115 16.87 -18.12 -7.21
C GLY A 115 17.56 -18.53 -5.91
N GLU A 116 18.34 -17.61 -5.31
CA GLU A 116 18.96 -17.80 -4.00
C GLU A 116 17.92 -17.91 -2.87
N ASP A 117 18.33 -18.24 -1.65
CA ASP A 117 17.40 -18.29 -0.51
C ASP A 117 16.80 -16.91 -0.26
N TRP A 118 15.49 -16.78 -0.49
CA TRP A 118 14.72 -15.55 -0.33
C TRP A 118 14.88 -14.91 1.06
N ARG A 119 15.19 -15.73 2.08
CA ARG A 119 15.43 -15.27 3.46
C ARG A 119 16.57 -14.25 3.55
N ASN A 120 17.55 -14.33 2.65
CA ASN A 120 18.65 -13.38 2.58
C ASN A 120 18.17 -11.95 2.27
N TYR A 121 17.02 -11.82 1.60
CA TYR A 121 16.44 -10.57 1.11
C TYR A 121 15.24 -10.08 1.95
N LEU A 122 15.11 -10.57 3.19
CA LEU A 122 14.17 -10.02 4.15
C LEU A 122 14.63 -8.63 4.62
N LEU A 123 13.71 -7.66 4.60
CA LEU A 123 13.95 -6.29 5.06
C LEU A 123 14.45 -6.25 6.51
N PRO A 124 15.32 -5.28 6.85
CA PRO A 124 15.85 -5.15 8.20
C PRO A 124 14.78 -4.93 9.26
N GLY A 125 15.09 -5.29 10.50
CA GLY A 125 14.24 -5.07 11.67
C GLY A 125 13.33 -6.24 12.06
N ALA A 126 12.15 -5.93 12.60
CA ALA A 126 11.35 -6.87 13.39
C ALA A 126 10.96 -8.17 12.67
N VAL A 127 10.64 -8.10 11.37
CA VAL A 127 10.27 -9.28 10.56
C VAL A 127 11.47 -10.22 10.38
N ARG A 128 12.64 -9.68 10.05
CA ARG A 128 13.89 -10.45 9.87
C ARG A 128 14.36 -11.08 11.18
N VAL A 129 14.30 -10.32 12.27
CA VAL A 129 14.62 -10.83 13.62
C VAL A 129 13.63 -11.92 14.04
N ALA A 130 12.34 -11.73 13.78
CA ALA A 130 11.32 -12.75 14.07
C ALA A 130 11.51 -14.04 13.24
N ALA A 131 12.13 -13.94 12.06
CA ALA A 131 12.54 -15.08 11.24
C ALA A 131 13.83 -15.77 11.73
N GLY A 132 14.46 -15.27 12.81
CA GLY A 132 15.68 -15.84 13.39
C GLY A 132 16.95 -15.50 12.61
N LEU A 133 16.90 -14.48 11.74
CA LEU A 133 18.04 -14.04 10.93
C LEU A 133 18.74 -12.86 11.59
N PRO A 134 20.08 -12.76 11.48
CA PRO A 134 20.80 -11.59 11.96
C PRO A 134 20.45 -10.36 11.10
N ASP A 135 20.34 -9.21 11.75
CA ASP A 135 20.00 -7.93 11.10
C ASP A 135 21.26 -7.24 10.54
N GLU A 136 22.02 -8.00 9.73
CA GLU A 136 23.29 -7.59 9.14
C GLU A 136 23.48 -8.23 7.75
N GLY A 137 24.54 -7.80 7.05
CA GLY A 137 24.93 -8.32 5.74
C GLY A 137 24.59 -7.37 4.59
N PRO A 138 25.03 -7.72 3.37
CA PRO A 138 25.04 -6.79 2.24
C PRO A 138 23.63 -6.32 1.85
N PHE A 139 22.61 -7.18 2.00
CA PHE A 139 21.23 -6.78 1.70
C PHE A 139 20.69 -5.79 2.74
N VAL A 140 20.94 -6.05 4.03
CA VAL A 140 20.53 -5.15 5.11
C VAL A 140 21.23 -3.80 4.97
N GLU A 141 22.53 -3.81 4.69
CA GLU A 141 23.31 -2.60 4.41
C GLU A 141 22.76 -1.83 3.21
N ASN A 142 22.43 -2.51 2.11
CA ASN A 142 21.83 -1.88 0.93
C ASN A 142 20.41 -1.35 1.20
N ALA A 143 19.59 -2.07 1.96
CA ALA A 143 18.25 -1.62 2.35
C ALA A 143 18.34 -0.34 3.21
N ILE A 144 19.22 -0.31 4.20
CA ILE A 144 19.49 0.89 5.02
C ILE A 144 20.04 2.03 4.15
N ARG A 145 21.05 1.74 3.32
CA ARG A 145 21.67 2.69 2.38
C ARG A 145 20.64 3.28 1.43
N SER A 146 19.65 2.50 1.01
CA SER A 146 18.60 2.96 0.11
C SER A 146 17.83 4.15 0.68
N HIS A 147 17.64 4.25 2.00
CA HIS A 147 16.97 5.42 2.60
C HIS A 147 17.81 6.71 2.57
N HIS A 148 19.09 6.62 2.20
CA HIS A 148 20.05 7.71 2.22
C HIS A 148 20.74 7.97 0.87
N CYS A 149 20.58 7.10 -0.13
CA CYS A 149 21.21 7.32 -1.44
C CYS A 149 20.53 8.47 -2.18
N GLN A 150 21.30 9.21 -2.98
CA GLN A 150 20.82 10.42 -3.64
C GLN A 150 19.69 10.10 -4.62
N GLU A 151 19.75 8.96 -5.31
CA GLU A 151 18.71 8.49 -6.22
C GLU A 151 17.38 8.25 -5.51
N TYR A 152 17.43 7.67 -4.30
CA TYR A 152 16.27 7.49 -3.46
C TYR A 152 15.77 8.81 -2.90
N LEU A 153 16.65 9.67 -2.40
CA LEU A 153 16.27 10.99 -1.91
C LEU A 153 15.69 11.87 -3.02
N ASP A 154 16.19 11.77 -4.24
CA ASP A 154 15.67 12.43 -5.44
C ASP A 154 14.30 11.86 -5.79
N SER A 155 14.11 10.54 -5.77
CA SER A 155 12.80 9.91 -5.94
C SER A 155 11.83 10.34 -4.84
N ARG A 156 12.29 10.41 -3.59
CA ARG A 156 11.52 10.82 -2.41
C ARG A 156 11.12 12.29 -2.50
N THR A 157 11.99 13.14 -3.03
CA THR A 157 11.72 14.55 -3.27
C THR A 157 10.78 14.73 -4.47
N LYS A 158 10.99 13.95 -5.53
CA LYS A 158 10.14 13.89 -6.72
C LYS A 158 8.79 13.23 -6.49
N LEU A 159 8.59 12.42 -5.45
CA LEU A 159 7.34 11.69 -5.16
C LEU A 159 6.68 12.14 -3.84
N GLY A 160 7.41 12.85 -2.98
CA GLY A 160 6.89 13.67 -1.91
C GLY A 160 6.65 13.02 -0.54
N ALA A 161 7.03 11.76 -0.31
CA ALA A 161 6.69 11.03 0.93
C ALA A 161 7.84 10.24 1.55
N GLY A 162 7.71 9.88 2.82
CA GLY A 162 8.49 8.79 3.41
C GLY A 162 8.11 7.47 2.75
N SER A 163 9.07 6.79 2.12
CA SER A 163 8.86 5.48 1.51
C SER A 163 9.59 4.39 2.28
N SER A 164 9.04 3.18 2.17
CA SER A 164 9.72 1.93 2.47
C SER A 164 9.65 1.04 1.24
N PRO A 165 10.80 0.68 0.64
CA PRO A 165 10.85 -0.32 -0.40
C PRO A 165 10.40 -1.68 0.16
N LEU A 166 9.50 -2.37 -0.51
CA LEU A 166 9.05 -3.74 -0.20
C LEU A 166 9.32 -4.63 -1.41
N CYS A 167 9.90 -5.80 -1.20
CA CYS A 167 10.14 -6.76 -2.28
C CYS A 167 9.29 -8.01 -2.08
N ALA A 168 8.52 -8.37 -3.10
CA ALA A 168 7.90 -9.69 -3.19
C ALA A 168 8.91 -10.62 -3.86
N VAL A 169 9.55 -11.47 -3.06
CA VAL A 169 10.54 -12.45 -3.54
C VAL A 169 9.87 -13.81 -3.73
N PRO A 170 10.11 -14.53 -4.84
CA PRO A 170 9.65 -15.91 -5.01
C PRO A 170 9.99 -16.81 -3.82
N GLY A 171 8.97 -17.49 -3.29
CA GLY A 171 9.07 -18.33 -2.10
C GLY A 171 8.98 -17.57 -0.75
N GLY A 172 9.09 -16.24 -0.76
CA GLY A 172 9.05 -15.40 0.44
C GLY A 172 7.69 -15.29 1.11
N GLU A 173 7.67 -15.04 2.41
CA GLU A 173 6.43 -14.71 3.14
C GLU A 173 5.85 -13.38 2.63
N THR A 174 4.53 -13.30 2.57
CA THR A 174 3.83 -12.07 2.15
C THR A 174 3.67 -11.11 3.32
N THR A 175 3.50 -9.83 3.00
CA THR A 175 3.06 -8.82 3.97
C THR A 175 1.77 -9.31 4.65
N PRO A 176 1.76 -9.49 5.99
CA PRO A 176 0.58 -9.92 6.73
C PRO A 176 -0.60 -8.96 6.61
N VAL A 177 -1.79 -9.42 6.98
CA VAL A 177 -3.01 -8.60 6.97
C VAL A 177 -2.91 -7.49 8.00
N HIS A 178 -3.03 -6.24 7.57
CA HIS A 178 -2.99 -5.08 8.45
C HIS A 178 -3.72 -3.88 7.83
N TYR A 179 -3.76 -2.78 8.59
CA TYR A 179 -4.05 -1.44 8.09
C TYR A 179 -2.95 -0.50 8.63
N ASP A 180 -2.67 0.59 7.90
CA ASP A 180 -1.48 1.40 8.16
C ASP A 180 -1.53 2.14 9.49
N GLN A 181 -2.72 2.51 9.97
CA GLN A 181 -2.86 3.27 11.22
C GLN A 181 -2.24 2.54 12.41
N ILE A 182 -2.11 1.20 12.38
CA ILE A 182 -1.42 0.43 13.43
C ILE A 182 0.00 0.96 13.68
N PHE A 183 0.71 1.31 12.61
CA PHE A 183 2.11 1.76 12.65
C PHE A 183 2.24 3.28 12.75
N LEU A 184 1.14 4.01 12.54
CA LEU A 184 1.11 5.47 12.43
C LEU A 184 0.37 6.16 13.58
N ARG A 185 0.11 5.45 14.69
CA ARG A 185 -0.64 5.98 15.85
C ARG A 185 0.00 7.17 16.56
N ALA A 186 1.26 7.49 16.26
CA ALA A 186 1.88 8.74 16.71
C ALA A 186 1.21 9.99 16.12
N GLY A 187 0.53 9.86 14.97
CA GLY A 187 -0.26 10.90 14.34
C GLY A 187 -1.76 10.59 14.31
N PRO A 188 -2.61 11.62 14.13
CA PRO A 188 -4.03 11.39 13.90
C PRO A 188 -4.24 10.60 12.59
N PRO A 189 -5.34 9.83 12.48
CA PRO A 189 -5.65 8.95 11.34
C PRO A 189 -6.09 9.76 10.11
N THR A 190 -5.16 10.56 9.60
CA THR A 190 -5.36 11.51 8.51
C THR A 190 -4.40 11.25 7.36
N SER A 191 -3.61 10.18 7.44
CA SER A 191 -2.73 9.79 6.34
C SER A 191 -3.53 9.32 5.13
N ILE A 192 -2.94 9.47 3.96
CA ILE A 192 -3.31 8.73 2.76
C ILE A 192 -2.05 8.00 2.32
N THR A 193 -2.16 6.69 2.15
CA THR A 193 -1.05 5.90 1.59
C THR A 193 -1.20 5.86 0.08
N ALA A 194 -0.09 6.08 -0.62
CA ALA A 194 0.04 5.92 -2.06
C ALA A 194 1.02 4.77 -2.31
N TRP A 195 0.50 3.63 -2.73
CA TRP A 195 1.31 2.51 -3.18
C TRP A 195 1.62 2.64 -4.67
N VAL A 196 2.90 2.53 -5.03
CA VAL A 196 3.39 2.66 -6.40
C VAL A 196 4.12 1.36 -6.79
N PRO A 197 3.67 0.65 -7.82
CA PRO A 197 4.41 -0.47 -8.36
C PRO A 197 5.69 0.07 -9.03
N ILE A 198 6.85 -0.52 -8.72
CA ILE A 198 8.10 -0.17 -9.39
C ILE A 198 8.28 -1.17 -10.53
N GLY A 199 7.75 -0.82 -11.70
CA GLY A 199 7.60 -1.76 -12.82
C GLY A 199 6.20 -2.38 -12.86
N ASP A 200 5.92 -3.15 -13.89
CA ASP A 200 4.66 -3.87 -14.01
C ASP A 200 4.58 -5.00 -12.96
N VAL A 201 3.38 -5.26 -12.46
CA VAL A 201 3.07 -6.30 -11.48
C VAL A 201 1.86 -7.08 -11.97
N GLU A 202 2.10 -8.33 -12.35
CA GLU A 202 1.04 -9.24 -12.74
C GLU A 202 0.17 -9.59 -11.51
N VAL A 203 -1.06 -10.06 -11.75
CA VAL A 203 -1.96 -10.54 -10.67
C VAL A 203 -1.27 -11.56 -9.78
N GLU A 204 -0.57 -12.50 -10.41
CA GLU A 204 0.17 -13.57 -9.74
C GLU A 204 1.59 -13.15 -9.33
N GLY A 205 1.94 -11.88 -9.53
CA GLY A 205 3.24 -11.30 -9.28
C GLY A 205 3.56 -11.02 -7.81
N GLY A 206 2.52 -10.94 -6.96
CA GLY A 206 2.66 -10.67 -5.53
C GLY A 206 2.43 -9.20 -5.14
N GLY A 207 1.63 -8.47 -5.93
CA GLY A 207 1.13 -7.14 -5.60
C GLY A 207 0.33 -7.07 -4.29
N LEU A 208 0.05 -5.84 -3.84
CA LEU A 208 -0.88 -5.62 -2.73
C LEU A 208 -2.31 -6.06 -3.11
N ILE A 209 -2.99 -6.61 -2.12
CA ILE A 209 -4.40 -7.00 -2.18
C ILE A 209 -5.17 -6.27 -1.09
N TYR A 210 -6.41 -5.90 -1.38
CA TYR A 210 -7.25 -5.06 -0.52
C TYR A 210 -8.54 -5.79 -0.19
N LEU A 211 -8.93 -5.86 1.08
CA LEU A 211 -10.20 -6.48 1.44
C LEU A 211 -11.35 -5.55 1.05
N ASP A 212 -12.31 -6.05 0.26
CA ASP A 212 -13.39 -5.26 -0.34
C ASP A 212 -14.17 -4.50 0.74
N ARG A 213 -14.14 -3.16 0.68
CA ARG A 213 -14.83 -2.25 1.61
C ARG A 213 -14.71 -2.72 3.04
N ALA A 214 -13.49 -2.69 3.55
CA ALA A 214 -13.15 -3.16 4.89
C ALA A 214 -12.54 -2.07 5.79
N HIS A 215 -12.53 -0.81 5.36
CA HIS A 215 -11.97 0.28 6.15
C HIS A 215 -12.78 0.51 7.43
N GLU A 216 -14.08 0.21 7.45
CA GLU A 216 -14.91 0.19 8.66
C GLU A 216 -14.49 -0.91 9.66
N ILE A 217 -13.99 -2.04 9.15
CA ILE A 217 -13.41 -3.10 9.99
C ILE A 217 -12.13 -2.58 10.66
N GLY A 218 -11.27 -1.88 9.92
CA GLY A 218 -10.08 -1.23 10.46
C GLY A 218 -10.38 -0.21 11.56
N VAL A 219 -11.41 0.63 11.37
CA VAL A 219 -11.89 1.58 12.39
C VAL A 219 -12.30 0.84 13.67
N ASN A 220 -13.07 -0.24 13.56
CA ASN A 220 -13.50 -1.03 14.71
C ASN A 220 -12.30 -1.65 15.46
N TYR A 221 -11.30 -2.17 14.74
CA TYR A 221 -10.08 -2.68 15.36
C TYR A 221 -9.34 -1.58 16.14
N GLU A 222 -9.21 -0.36 15.59
CA GLU A 222 -8.55 0.76 16.29
C GLU A 222 -9.33 1.22 17.52
N GLN A 223 -10.65 1.29 17.44
CA GLN A 223 -11.49 1.63 18.60
C GLN A 223 -11.32 0.61 19.73
N ASP A 224 -11.34 -0.68 19.40
CA ASP A 224 -11.18 -1.74 20.39
C ASP A 224 -9.75 -1.84 20.92
N PHE A 225 -8.75 -1.52 20.11
CA PHE A 225 -7.37 -1.39 20.56
C PHE A 225 -7.21 -0.23 21.54
N SER A 226 -7.77 0.93 21.20
CA SER A 226 -7.74 2.12 22.06
C SER A 226 -8.37 1.86 23.43
N LYS A 227 -9.51 1.15 23.48
CA LYS A 227 -10.15 0.73 24.74
C LYS A 227 -9.25 -0.20 25.55
N ARG A 228 -8.60 -1.17 24.89
CA ARG A 228 -7.70 -2.15 25.54
C ARG A 228 -6.42 -1.55 26.08
N ASN A 229 -5.97 -0.41 25.53
CA ASN A 229 -4.76 0.27 25.95
C ASN A 229 -5.02 1.48 26.86
N ALA A 230 -6.26 1.66 27.31
CA ALA A 230 -6.65 2.82 28.11
C ALA A 230 -5.85 2.94 29.43
N ASP A 231 -5.26 1.86 29.94
CA ASP A 231 -4.44 1.82 31.15
C ASP A 231 -2.91 1.87 30.90
N LEU A 232 -2.47 1.78 29.63
CA LEU A 232 -1.05 1.79 29.27
C LEU A 232 -0.46 3.20 29.25
N SER A 233 0.88 3.31 29.23
CA SER A 233 1.55 4.60 29.02
C SER A 233 1.25 5.15 27.62
N ASP A 234 1.51 6.44 27.40
CA ASP A 234 1.30 7.05 26.09
C ASP A 234 2.18 6.41 25.00
N GLU A 235 3.42 6.07 25.34
CA GLU A 235 4.34 5.35 24.44
C GLU A 235 3.81 3.96 24.09
N GLU A 236 3.29 3.23 25.07
CA GLU A 236 2.73 1.90 24.84
C GLU A 236 1.40 1.96 24.06
N ARG A 237 0.56 2.98 24.28
CA ARG A 237 -0.72 3.15 23.57
C ARG A 237 -0.54 3.30 22.07
N ILE A 238 0.51 3.99 21.63
CA ILE A 238 0.80 4.22 20.21
C ILE A 238 1.65 3.11 19.58
N SER A 239 2.23 2.21 20.39
CA SER A 239 3.11 1.16 19.90
C SER A 239 2.35 0.05 19.18
N ALA A 240 2.82 -0.32 17.98
CA ALA A 240 2.35 -1.50 17.24
C ALA A 240 2.79 -2.83 17.88
N PHE A 241 3.63 -2.80 18.93
CA PHE A 241 4.30 -3.97 19.50
C PHE A 241 4.08 -4.13 21.01
N ASN A 242 2.96 -3.61 21.52
CA ASN A 242 2.61 -3.75 22.93
C ASN A 242 1.92 -5.11 23.23
N ARG A 243 1.61 -5.35 24.51
CA ARG A 243 1.00 -6.60 25.00
C ARG A 243 -0.36 -6.95 24.39
N ASN A 244 -1.05 -5.98 23.77
CA ASN A 244 -2.39 -6.12 23.20
C ASN A 244 -2.37 -6.25 21.66
N MET A 245 -1.19 -6.29 21.04
CA MET A 245 -0.99 -6.59 19.62
C MET A 245 -0.36 -7.98 19.42
N GLU A 246 -0.57 -8.54 18.24
CA GLU A 246 0.29 -9.62 17.75
C GLU A 246 1.75 -9.14 17.68
N LYS A 247 2.69 -10.06 17.89
CA LYS A 247 4.13 -9.73 18.06
C LYS A 247 4.75 -8.90 16.93
N GLY A 248 4.17 -8.91 15.74
CA GLY A 248 4.65 -8.10 14.62
C GLY A 248 3.67 -7.04 14.11
N GLY A 249 2.63 -6.69 14.88
CA GLY A 249 1.76 -5.55 14.55
C GLY A 249 0.77 -5.79 13.41
N TRP A 250 0.40 -7.04 13.11
CA TRP A 250 -0.60 -7.39 12.10
C TRP A 250 -1.86 -7.98 12.73
N LEU A 251 -2.95 -8.06 11.96
CA LEU A 251 -4.22 -8.67 12.37
C LEU A 251 -4.22 -10.18 12.17
N ASP A 252 -3.67 -10.65 11.04
CA ASP A 252 -3.55 -12.07 10.70
C ASP A 252 -2.39 -12.28 9.72
N LYS A 253 -1.76 -13.45 9.76
CA LYS A 253 -0.74 -13.84 8.76
C LYS A 253 -1.34 -14.43 7.48
N ASN A 254 -2.62 -14.80 7.51
CA ASN A 254 -3.30 -15.56 6.48
C ASN A 254 -4.47 -14.76 5.90
N ALA A 255 -4.23 -14.13 4.75
CA ALA A 255 -5.24 -13.34 4.04
C ALA A 255 -6.50 -14.16 3.71
N SER A 256 -6.34 -15.42 3.29
CA SER A 256 -7.46 -16.31 2.96
C SER A 256 -8.39 -16.50 4.17
N ARG A 257 -7.83 -16.88 5.33
CA ARG A 257 -8.57 -17.04 6.58
C ARG A 257 -9.24 -15.73 7.03
N PHE A 258 -8.55 -14.60 6.92
CA PHE A 258 -9.10 -13.32 7.35
C PHE A 258 -10.30 -12.90 6.49
N GLY A 259 -10.22 -13.09 5.17
CA GLY A 259 -11.35 -12.84 4.26
C GLY A 259 -12.55 -13.74 4.57
N GLU A 260 -12.32 -15.03 4.83
CA GLU A 260 -13.36 -15.98 5.24
C GLU A 260 -14.04 -15.55 6.54
N GLN A 261 -13.26 -15.15 7.56
CA GLN A 261 -13.78 -14.70 8.86
C GLN A 261 -14.74 -13.52 8.72
N TRP A 262 -14.44 -12.57 7.83
CA TRP A 262 -15.26 -11.38 7.60
C TRP A 262 -16.29 -11.55 6.47
N SER A 263 -16.30 -12.70 5.79
CA SER A 263 -17.12 -12.93 4.60
C SER A 263 -16.93 -11.79 3.58
N ARG A 264 -15.67 -11.52 3.24
CA ARG A 264 -15.25 -10.47 2.31
C ARG A 264 -14.22 -11.03 1.33
N GLY A 265 -14.34 -10.61 0.07
CA GLY A 265 -13.39 -10.92 -0.98
C GLY A 265 -12.20 -9.98 -1.00
N TRP A 266 -11.09 -10.47 -1.56
CA TRP A 266 -9.87 -9.70 -1.79
C TRP A 266 -9.83 -9.13 -3.20
N LEU A 267 -9.45 -7.86 -3.31
CA LEU A 267 -9.35 -7.10 -4.55
C LEU A 267 -7.88 -6.96 -4.96
N VAL A 268 -7.59 -7.11 -6.25
CA VAL A 268 -6.23 -6.98 -6.82
C VAL A 268 -6.27 -6.28 -8.17
N GLY A 269 -5.24 -5.50 -8.50
CA GLY A 269 -5.04 -4.92 -9.83
C GLY A 269 -4.00 -5.67 -10.66
N GLU A 270 -4.10 -5.53 -11.98
CA GLU A 270 -2.99 -5.77 -12.91
C GLU A 270 -2.22 -4.45 -13.00
N TYR A 271 -1.28 -4.25 -12.09
CA TYR A 271 -0.64 -2.95 -11.93
C TYR A 271 0.45 -2.74 -12.99
N GLU A 272 0.53 -1.54 -13.52
CA GLU A 272 1.55 -1.16 -14.50
C GLU A 272 2.45 -0.06 -13.94
N ALA A 273 3.67 0.03 -14.44
CA ALA A 273 4.57 1.14 -14.15
C ALA A 273 3.85 2.46 -14.47
N GLY A 274 3.76 3.34 -13.47
CA GLY A 274 3.03 4.61 -13.58
C GLY A 274 1.69 4.63 -12.87
N ASP A 275 1.15 3.48 -12.48
CA ASP A 275 -0.05 3.41 -11.64
C ASP A 275 0.23 3.88 -10.22
N VAL A 276 -0.84 4.30 -9.53
CA VAL A 276 -0.81 4.58 -8.09
C VAL A 276 -2.08 4.07 -7.45
N VAL A 277 -1.96 3.34 -6.35
CA VAL A 277 -3.10 2.92 -5.51
C VAL A 277 -3.12 3.77 -4.25
N PHE A 278 -4.21 4.50 -4.03
CA PHE A 278 -4.43 5.27 -2.81
C PHE A 278 -5.34 4.49 -1.87
N HIS A 279 -5.01 4.45 -0.58
CA HIS A 279 -5.90 3.85 0.42
C HIS A 279 -5.92 4.63 1.74
N THR A 280 -7.05 4.52 2.42
CA THR A 280 -7.25 5.15 3.74
C THR A 280 -6.37 4.47 4.82
N PRO A 281 -6.09 5.13 5.96
CA PRO A 281 -5.29 4.55 7.05
C PRO A 281 -5.86 3.26 7.63
N TYR A 282 -7.16 3.03 7.43
CA TYR A 282 -7.92 1.90 7.98
C TYR A 282 -8.15 0.78 6.98
N THR A 283 -7.76 0.98 5.72
CA THR A 283 -7.97 -0.01 4.66
C THR A 283 -7.21 -1.28 4.99
N ILE A 284 -7.95 -2.38 5.11
CA ILE A 284 -7.36 -3.70 5.33
C ILE A 284 -6.71 -4.18 4.05
N HIS A 285 -5.40 -4.42 4.10
CA HIS A 285 -4.62 -4.89 2.97
C HIS A 285 -3.55 -5.89 3.40
N ALA A 286 -3.02 -6.61 2.42
CA ALA A 286 -1.98 -7.63 2.59
C ALA A 286 -1.18 -7.77 1.29
N GLY A 287 -0.11 -8.56 1.31
CA GLY A 287 0.55 -9.04 0.09
C GLY A 287 -0.02 -10.38 -0.38
N ALA A 288 -0.06 -10.60 -1.69
CA ALA A 288 -0.28 -11.94 -2.27
C ALA A 288 1.04 -12.68 -2.46
N LYS A 289 1.00 -14.02 -2.45
CA LYS A 289 2.15 -14.83 -2.85
C LYS A 289 2.39 -14.63 -4.33
N THR A 290 3.66 -14.43 -4.68
CA THR A 290 4.08 -14.55 -6.08
C THR A 290 4.10 -16.02 -6.48
N ASN A 291 3.44 -16.33 -7.60
CA ASN A 291 3.42 -17.64 -8.24
C ASN A 291 4.23 -17.67 -9.53
N LEU A 292 4.87 -16.56 -9.89
CA LEU A 292 5.77 -16.51 -11.04
C LEU A 292 6.88 -17.55 -10.83
N GLN A 293 7.00 -18.49 -11.77
CA GLN A 293 8.07 -19.49 -11.73
C GLN A 293 9.41 -18.78 -11.86
N ALA A 294 10.13 -18.64 -10.75
CA ALA A 294 11.56 -18.35 -10.58
C ALA A 294 12.21 -17.16 -11.34
N ASP A 295 11.53 -16.41 -12.20
CA ASP A 295 12.19 -15.50 -13.15
C ASP A 295 11.82 -14.01 -13.03
N ALA A 296 11.03 -13.57 -12.04
CA ALA A 296 10.80 -12.13 -11.81
C ALA A 296 10.73 -11.80 -10.31
N LEU A 297 11.63 -10.92 -9.85
CA LEU A 297 11.46 -10.13 -8.63
C LEU A 297 10.55 -8.97 -8.95
N GLU A 298 9.50 -8.88 -8.17
CA GLU A 298 8.66 -7.71 -8.17
C GLU A 298 9.03 -6.81 -7.01
N TYR A 299 9.23 -5.55 -7.39
CA TYR A 299 9.72 -4.53 -6.49
C TYR A 299 8.62 -3.50 -6.33
N GLN A 300 8.32 -3.16 -5.09
CA GLN A 300 7.17 -2.33 -4.75
C GLN A 300 7.63 -1.22 -3.83
N GLN A 301 7.06 -0.02 -3.96
CA GLN A 301 7.35 1.06 -3.04
C GLN A 301 6.06 1.62 -2.49
N THR A 302 5.96 1.58 -1.17
CA THR A 302 4.83 2.17 -0.45
C THR A 302 5.25 3.55 0.01
N PHE A 303 4.46 4.56 -0.32
CA PHE A 303 4.61 5.93 0.15
C PHE A 303 3.50 6.24 1.15
N VAL A 304 3.86 6.68 2.34
CA VAL A 304 2.88 7.14 3.34
C VAL A 304 2.94 8.65 3.43
N LEU A 305 1.82 9.32 3.11
CA LEU A 305 1.68 10.76 3.20
C LEU A 305 0.75 11.13 4.36
N SER A 306 1.20 12.01 5.24
CA SER A 306 0.39 12.58 6.33
C SER A 306 0.04 14.03 6.00
N THR A 307 -1.17 14.46 6.36
CA THR A 307 -1.64 15.86 6.22
C THR A 307 -0.81 16.87 7.02
N SER A 308 0.01 16.41 7.97
CA SER A 308 0.88 17.24 8.80
C SER A 308 2.25 17.57 8.19
N GLN A 309 2.61 17.05 7.01
CA GLN A 309 3.86 17.41 6.35
C GLN A 309 3.73 18.77 5.66
N SER A 310 4.60 19.73 6.04
CA SER A 310 4.64 21.09 5.47
C SER A 310 4.79 21.05 3.94
N LEU A 311 3.85 21.72 3.26
CA LEU A 311 3.64 21.69 1.82
C LEU A 311 4.45 22.82 1.15
N THR A 312 5.63 22.51 0.60
CA THR A 312 6.33 23.45 -0.27
C THR A 312 6.04 23.11 -1.74
N MET A 313 5.61 24.14 -2.49
CA MET A 313 5.28 24.05 -3.91
C MET A 313 6.53 23.79 -4.76
N SER A 314 6.50 22.72 -5.56
CA SER A 314 7.45 22.50 -6.64
C SER A 314 6.81 21.63 -7.71
N ASP A 315 6.90 22.06 -8.97
CA ASP A 315 6.39 21.33 -10.13
C ASP A 315 7.12 19.98 -10.30
N GLY A 316 6.38 18.87 -10.34
CA GLY A 316 6.95 17.52 -10.48
C GLY A 316 5.95 16.39 -10.19
N PRO A 317 6.35 15.10 -10.27
CA PRO A 317 5.46 13.95 -9.99
C PRO A 317 4.87 13.97 -8.57
N SER A 318 5.58 14.59 -7.62
CA SER A 318 5.13 14.81 -6.24
C SER A 318 3.95 15.75 -6.22
N TRP A 319 3.92 16.75 -7.11
CA TRP A 319 2.75 17.60 -7.28
C TRP A 319 1.53 16.81 -7.75
N LEU A 320 1.66 15.84 -8.65
CA LEU A 320 0.52 15.03 -9.11
C LEU A 320 -0.08 14.17 -7.99
N ILE A 321 0.78 13.47 -7.23
CA ILE A 321 0.36 12.67 -6.07
C ILE A 321 -0.23 13.59 -4.99
N ARG A 322 0.43 14.72 -4.69
CA ARG A 322 -0.03 15.70 -3.69
C ARG A 322 -1.35 16.33 -4.09
N ASN A 323 -1.51 16.74 -5.34
CA ASN A 323 -2.72 17.34 -5.87
C ASN A 323 -3.85 16.32 -5.80
N MET A 324 -3.62 15.06 -6.22
CA MET A 324 -4.60 13.99 -6.07
C MET A 324 -5.03 13.85 -4.60
N ILE A 325 -4.09 13.79 -3.65
CA ILE A 325 -4.39 13.69 -2.21
C ILE A 325 -5.16 14.89 -1.68
N GLN A 326 -4.72 16.12 -1.95
CA GLN A 326 -5.45 17.33 -1.57
C GLN A 326 -6.89 17.27 -2.07
N THR A 327 -7.03 16.79 -3.30
CA THR A 327 -8.33 16.71 -3.94
C THR A 327 -9.20 15.60 -3.37
N LEU A 328 -8.65 14.46 -2.98
CA LEU A 328 -9.36 13.40 -2.26
C LEU A 328 -9.83 13.87 -0.88
N LEU A 329 -9.03 14.70 -0.20
CA LEU A 329 -9.34 15.26 1.12
C LEU A 329 -10.32 16.44 1.09
N GLY A 330 -10.62 17.00 -0.09
CA GLY A 330 -11.54 18.13 -0.22
C GLY A 330 -10.92 19.49 0.11
N SER A 331 -9.61 19.55 0.36
CA SER A 331 -8.87 20.80 0.47
C SER A 331 -8.73 21.40 -0.93
N GLN A 332 -9.17 22.64 -1.14
CA GLN A 332 -8.88 23.35 -2.39
C GLN A 332 -7.36 23.37 -2.60
N PRO A 333 -6.86 23.15 -3.84
CA PRO A 333 -5.48 23.51 -4.13
C PRO A 333 -5.34 25.00 -3.79
N GLU A 334 -4.28 25.37 -3.07
CA GLU A 334 -3.95 26.78 -2.87
C GLU A 334 -3.78 27.39 -4.27
N GLY A 335 -4.84 28.08 -4.71
CA GLY A 335 -4.86 28.68 -6.04
C GLY A 335 -3.76 29.71 -6.11
N ASN A 336 -3.03 29.72 -7.23
CA ASN A 336 -2.18 30.83 -7.61
C ASN A 336 -2.99 32.13 -7.49
N SER A 337 -2.76 32.89 -6.43
CA SER A 337 -3.09 34.31 -6.41
C SER A 337 -2.18 34.94 -7.46
N CYS A 338 -2.78 35.32 -8.58
CA CYS A 338 -2.14 36.12 -9.61
C CYS A 338 -1.67 37.47 -9.05
#